data_AF-A0A662SN58-F1
#
_entry.id   AF-A0A662SN58-F1
#
_cell.length_a   1.000
_cell.length_b   1.000
_cell.length_c   1.000
_cell.angle_alpha   90.00
_cell.angle_beta   90.00
_cell.angle_gamma   90.00
#
_symmetry.space_group_name_H-M   'P 1'
#
loop_
_entity.id
_entity.type
_entity.pdbx_description
1 polymer ?
#
loop_
_entity_poly.entity_id
_entity_poly.type
_entity_poly.pdbx_seq_one_letter_code
_entity_poly.pdbx_strand_id
1 'polypeptide(L)'
;MEGSSVVRARRGPRGGVIITCPACGREGTLIRKVIRGRTYLYVQHWAGGRKVHHYVGPASRHPELASLLGIEAARAAPSSLPLDFDEFSSAVRRLASEGNEHAARLLKRLKKDGGTIKAVLAVLRTLAEEGASATNCY
;
A
#
# COMPACT_ATOMS: atom_id res chain seq x y z
N MET A 1 -23.16 1.46 14.29
CA MET A 1 -22.26 1.34 15.46
C MET A 1 -21.58 -0.01 15.39
N GLU A 2 -20.42 -0.10 14.74
CA GLU A 2 -19.52 -1.26 14.89
C GLU A 2 -18.12 -0.71 15.09
N GLY A 3 -17.50 -1.14 16.19
CA GLY A 3 -16.38 -0.46 16.82
C GLY A 3 -15.13 -0.42 15.94
N SER A 4 -14.46 0.74 15.95
CA SER A 4 -13.01 0.80 15.77
C SER A 4 -12.39 -0.24 16.69
N SER A 5 -12.03 -1.40 16.16
CA SER A 5 -11.23 -2.38 16.85
C SER A 5 -9.84 -1.78 17.00
N VAL A 6 -9.65 -0.97 18.04
CA VAL A 6 -8.33 -0.49 18.47
C VAL A 6 -7.46 -1.72 18.60
N VAL A 7 -6.50 -1.89 17.69
CA VAL A 7 -5.54 -2.98 17.78
C VAL A 7 -4.81 -2.77 19.11
N ARG A 8 -5.09 -3.63 20.08
CA ARG A 8 -4.41 -3.63 21.37
C ARG A 8 -2.97 -4.08 21.14
N ALA A 9 -2.09 -3.11 20.91
CA ALA A 9 -0.67 -3.32 20.71
C ALA A 9 0.10 -2.91 21.96
N ARG A 10 1.10 -3.71 22.35
CA ARG A 10 2.07 -3.34 23.39
C ARG A 10 3.48 -3.71 23.00
N ARG A 11 4.47 -3.08 23.64
CA ARG A 11 5.85 -3.51 23.56
C ARG A 11 6.05 -4.76 24.43
N GLY A 12 6.58 -5.81 23.82
CA GLY A 12 7.01 -7.01 24.51
C GLY A 12 8.38 -6.82 25.18
N PRO A 13 8.76 -7.73 26.09
CA PRO A 13 10.00 -7.63 26.88
C PRO A 13 11.28 -7.67 26.05
N ARG A 14 11.22 -8.15 24.80
CA ARG A 14 12.36 -8.16 23.85
C ARG A 14 12.24 -7.06 22.78
N GLY A 15 11.46 -6.02 23.03
CA GLY A 15 11.24 -4.90 22.10
C GLY A 15 10.29 -5.17 20.93
N GLY A 16 9.86 -6.42 20.72
CA GLY A 16 8.88 -6.79 19.69
C GLY A 16 7.48 -6.22 19.97
N VAL A 17 6.67 -6.06 18.92
CA VAL A 17 5.28 -5.61 19.05
C VAL A 17 4.38 -6.81 19.30
N ILE A 18 3.64 -6.82 20.40
CA ILE A 18 2.64 -7.85 20.72
C ILE A 18 1.26 -7.31 20.38
N ILE A 19 0.50 -8.07 19.61
CA ILE A 19 -0.91 -7.78 19.29
C ILE A 19 -1.79 -9.00 19.54
N THR A 20 -3.09 -8.78 19.67
CA THR A 20 -4.09 -9.85 19.55
C THR A 20 -4.19 -10.30 18.10
N CYS A 21 -3.95 -11.59 17.83
CA CYS A 21 -4.02 -12.16 16.50
C CYS A 21 -5.44 -12.08 15.93
N PRO A 22 -5.67 -11.38 14.80
CA PRO A 22 -7.01 -11.26 14.21
C PRO A 22 -7.61 -12.61 13.79
N ALA A 23 -6.77 -13.60 13.46
CA ALA A 23 -7.23 -14.90 12.98
C ALA A 23 -7.66 -15.86 14.09
N CYS A 24 -7.22 -15.67 15.34
CA CYS A 24 -7.52 -16.64 16.42
C CYS A 24 -7.67 -16.05 17.82
N GLY A 25 -7.59 -14.74 17.98
CA GLY A 25 -7.76 -14.05 19.27
C GLY A 25 -6.61 -14.22 20.27
N ARG A 26 -5.55 -14.98 19.94
CA ARG A 26 -4.40 -15.18 20.85
C ARG A 26 -3.39 -14.05 20.73
N GLU A 27 -2.74 -13.70 21.83
CA GLU A 27 -1.62 -12.76 21.78
C GLU A 27 -0.41 -13.36 21.08
N GLY A 28 0.23 -12.55 20.23
CA GLY A 28 1.45 -12.96 19.54
C GLY A 28 2.27 -11.77 19.08
N THR A 29 3.50 -12.06 18.69
CA THR A 29 4.40 -11.05 18.15
C THR A 29 4.04 -10.77 16.70
N LEU A 30 3.76 -9.51 16.40
CA LEU A 30 3.60 -9.03 15.03
C LEU A 30 4.98 -9.05 14.35
N ILE A 31 5.06 -9.71 13.19
CA ILE A 31 6.28 -9.84 12.40
C ILE A 31 6.02 -9.48 10.94
N ARG A 32 7.08 -9.11 10.22
CA ARG A 32 7.05 -8.85 8.78
C ARG A 32 7.86 -9.88 8.00
N LYS A 33 7.42 -10.20 6.79
CA LYS A 33 8.19 -10.95 5.78
C LYS A 33 8.18 -10.18 4.46
N VAL A 34 9.34 -10.04 3.82
CA VAL A 34 9.47 -9.40 2.50
C VAL A 34 9.62 -10.50 1.45
N ILE A 35 8.72 -10.53 0.47
CA ILE A 35 8.70 -11.52 -0.61
C ILE A 35 8.53 -10.77 -1.93
N ARG A 36 9.50 -10.91 -2.85
CA ARG A 36 9.50 -10.23 -4.16
C ARG A 36 9.23 -8.71 -4.05
N GLY A 37 9.87 -8.05 -3.08
CA GLY A 37 9.73 -6.61 -2.84
C GLY A 37 8.42 -6.18 -2.15
N ARG A 38 7.52 -7.11 -1.81
CA ARG A 38 6.28 -6.81 -1.07
C ARG A 38 6.38 -7.25 0.38
N THR A 39 5.90 -6.40 1.28
CA THR A 39 5.89 -6.67 2.72
C THR A 39 4.56 -7.27 3.16
N TYR A 40 4.62 -8.39 3.89
CA TYR A 40 3.48 -9.12 4.41
C TYR A 40 3.57 -9.22 5.93
N LEU A 41 2.43 -9.09 6.59
CA LEU A 41 2.30 -9.10 8.05
C LEU A 41 1.78 -10.45 8.53
N TYR A 42 2.36 -10.91 9.62
CA TYR A 42 1.97 -12.14 10.30
C TYR A 42 1.97 -11.92 11.82
N VAL A 43 1.15 -12.70 12.53
CA VAL A 43 1.25 -12.83 13.99
C VAL A 43 1.81 -14.19 14.34
N GLN A 44 2.87 -14.17 15.14
CA GLN A 44 3.56 -15.36 15.62
C GLN A 44 3.18 -15.63 17.08
N HIS A 45 2.57 -16.78 17.34
CA HIS A 45 2.16 -17.20 18.68
C HIS A 45 2.31 -18.72 18.87
N TRP A 46 2.08 -19.20 20.09
CA TRP A 46 2.11 -20.62 20.43
C TRP A 46 0.70 -21.19 20.51
N ALA A 47 0.47 -22.31 19.83
CA ALA A 47 -0.77 -23.07 19.90
C ALA A 47 -0.50 -24.57 19.92
N GLY A 48 -1.05 -25.27 20.92
CA GLY A 48 -0.86 -26.72 21.07
C GLY A 48 0.61 -27.13 21.17
N GLY A 49 1.43 -26.36 21.88
CA GLY A 49 2.88 -26.62 22.03
C GLY A 49 3.71 -26.36 20.77
N ARG A 50 3.11 -25.83 19.70
CA ARG A 50 3.80 -25.50 18.44
C ARG A 50 3.77 -24.00 18.17
N LYS A 51 4.80 -23.52 17.48
CA LYS A 51 4.91 -22.14 17.02
C LYS A 51 4.11 -21.99 15.72
N VAL A 52 3.09 -21.13 15.73
CA VAL A 52 2.18 -20.89 14.59
C VAL A 52 2.36 -19.47 14.08
N HIS A 53 2.31 -19.29 12.76
CA HIS A 53 2.32 -17.98 12.11
C HIS A 53 0.98 -17.81 11.40
N HIS A 54 0.15 -16.87 11.85
CA HIS A 54 -1.07 -16.52 11.14
C HIS A 54 -0.83 -15.35 10.21
N TYR A 55 -1.20 -15.51 8.95
CA TYR A 55 -1.16 -14.44 7.97
C TYR A 55 -2.23 -13.41 8.29
N VAL A 56 -1.83 -12.14 8.33
CA VAL A 56 -2.75 -11.02 8.54
C VAL A 56 -3.12 -10.43 7.19
N GLY A 57 -2.11 -10.11 6.36
CA GLY A 57 -2.33 -9.45 5.09
C GLY A 57 -1.07 -8.75 4.55
N PRO A 58 -1.14 -8.16 3.36
CA PRO A 58 -0.11 -7.25 2.86
C PRO A 58 -0.04 -6.01 3.75
N ALA A 59 1.17 -5.51 4.05
CA ALA A 59 1.34 -4.32 4.90
C ALA A 59 0.62 -3.07 4.35
N SER A 60 0.49 -2.97 3.02
CA SER A 60 -0.24 -1.88 2.36
C SER A 60 -1.74 -1.85 2.66
N ARG A 61 -2.33 -2.95 3.13
CA ARG A 61 -3.75 -3.05 3.52
C ARG A 61 -3.98 -2.94 5.02
N HIS A 62 -2.91 -2.83 5.81
CA HIS A 62 -2.94 -2.75 7.28
C HIS A 62 -1.96 -1.68 7.77
N PRO A 63 -2.17 -0.39 7.41
CA PRO A 63 -1.25 0.69 7.73
C PRO A 63 -1.02 0.84 9.24
N GLU A 64 -2.06 0.65 10.06
CA GLU A 64 -1.98 0.70 11.51
C GLU A 64 -1.01 -0.36 12.08
N LEU A 65 -1.01 -1.57 11.54
CA LEU A 65 -0.09 -2.63 11.94
C LEU A 65 1.32 -2.42 11.36
N ALA A 66 1.40 -1.88 10.14
CA ALA A 66 2.66 -1.58 9.48
C ALA A 66 3.45 -0.51 10.26
N SER A 67 2.78 0.56 10.70
CA SER A 67 3.37 1.65 11.49
C SER A 67 3.95 1.15 12.82
N LEU A 68 3.33 0.18 13.48
CA LEU A 68 3.86 -0.40 14.71
C LEU A 68 5.25 -1.05 14.50
N LEU A 69 5.53 -1.54 13.31
CA LEU A 69 6.82 -2.11 12.93
C LEU A 69 7.79 -1.10 12.29
N GLY A 70 7.47 0.19 12.32
CA GLY A 70 8.23 1.22 11.61
C GLY A 70 8.29 0.97 10.10
N ILE A 71 7.27 0.29 9.54
CA ILE A 71 7.12 0.18 8.10
C ILE A 71 6.37 1.43 7.67
N GLU A 72 7.10 2.45 7.24
CA GLU A 72 6.52 3.57 6.51
C GLU A 72 5.82 2.98 5.29
N ALA A 73 4.49 3.00 5.30
CA ALA A 73 3.75 2.70 4.11
C ALA A 73 4.19 3.72 3.08
N ALA A 74 4.90 3.28 2.03
CA ALA A 74 4.90 3.99 0.77
C ALA A 74 3.44 3.97 0.28
N ARG A 75 2.60 4.83 0.86
CA ARG A 75 1.37 5.28 0.23
C ARG A 75 1.87 5.91 -1.06
N ALA A 76 1.85 5.15 -2.15
CA ALA A 76 1.41 5.75 -3.38
C ALA A 76 0.00 6.23 -3.05
N ALA A 77 -0.10 7.46 -2.55
CA ALA A 77 -1.38 8.08 -2.37
C ALA A 77 -2.04 8.03 -3.75
N PRO A 78 -3.31 7.62 -3.88
CA PRO A 78 -4.01 7.76 -5.16
C PRO A 78 -3.95 9.20 -5.69
N SER A 79 -3.68 10.18 -4.80
CA SER A 79 -3.43 11.58 -5.10
C SER A 79 -2.04 11.95 -5.63
N SER A 80 -1.11 11.00 -5.84
CA SER A 80 0.24 11.29 -6.36
C SER A 80 0.48 10.77 -7.78
N LEU A 81 -0.53 10.20 -8.44
CA LEU A 81 -0.45 10.02 -9.89
C LEU A 81 -0.58 11.42 -10.52
N PRO A 82 0.29 11.79 -11.48
CA PRO A 82 0.06 12.98 -12.29
C PRO A 82 -1.20 12.71 -13.14
N LEU A 83 -2.34 13.14 -12.61
CA LEU A 83 -3.65 12.98 -13.25
C LEU A 83 -3.90 14.09 -14.29
N ASP A 84 -2.95 15.02 -14.41
CA ASP A 84 -2.87 15.96 -15.51
C ASP A 84 -1.98 15.44 -16.64
N PHE A 85 -2.38 15.71 -17.88
CA PHE A 85 -1.67 15.22 -19.06
C PHE A 85 -0.30 15.87 -19.22
N ASP A 86 -0.15 17.16 -18.89
CA ASP A 86 1.10 17.86 -19.07
C ASP A 86 2.12 17.42 -18.01
N GLU A 87 1.66 17.25 -16.77
CA GLU A 87 2.47 16.66 -15.69
C GLU A 87 2.89 15.22 -16.03
N PHE A 88 1.94 14.40 -16.51
CA PHE A 88 2.22 13.03 -16.95
C PHE A 88 3.25 13.01 -18.08
N SER A 89 3.07 13.83 -19.11
CA SER A 89 3.97 13.89 -20.26
C SER A 89 5.38 14.36 -19.86
N SER A 90 5.48 15.28 -18.91
CA SER A 90 6.75 15.78 -18.36
C SER A 90 7.47 14.69 -17.56
N ALA A 91 6.74 13.95 -16.72
CA ALA A 91 7.29 12.81 -16.00
C ALA A 91 7.79 11.70 -16.94
N VAL A 92 7.03 11.39 -17.99
CA VAL A 92 7.43 10.41 -19.01
C VAL A 92 8.68 10.88 -19.77
N ARG A 93 8.77 12.16 -20.14
CA ARG A 93 9.97 12.74 -20.76
C ARG A 93 11.20 12.63 -19.86
N ARG A 94 11.07 13.00 -18.59
CA ARG A 94 12.15 12.93 -17.60
C ARG A 94 12.64 11.50 -17.43
N LEU A 95 11.73 10.55 -17.17
CA LEU A 95 12.08 9.14 -17.01
C LEU A 95 12.74 8.55 -18.26
N ALA A 96 12.27 8.93 -19.45
CA ALA A 96 12.91 8.51 -20.69
C ALA A 96 14.34 9.05 -20.82
N SER A 97 14.59 10.31 -20.43
CA SER A 97 15.95 10.88 -20.41
C SER A 97 16.87 10.24 -19.36
N GLU A 98 16.30 9.69 -18.28
CA GLU A 98 17.02 8.93 -17.25
C GLU A 98 17.30 7.47 -17.66
N GLY A 99 16.91 7.07 -18.88
CA GLY A 99 17.18 5.73 -19.42
C GLY A 99 16.06 4.71 -19.18
N ASN A 100 14.87 5.12 -18.75
CA ASN A 100 13.74 4.19 -18.59
C ASN A 100 13.15 3.79 -19.95
N GLU A 101 13.36 2.53 -20.36
CA GLU A 101 12.91 2.01 -21.65
C GLU A 101 11.39 2.02 -21.84
N HIS A 102 10.62 1.81 -20.78
CA HIS A 102 9.16 1.85 -20.83
C HIS A 102 8.68 3.28 -21.07
N ALA A 103 9.29 4.25 -20.39
CA ALA A 103 9.00 5.67 -20.62
C ALA A 103 9.37 6.09 -22.05
N ALA A 104 10.51 5.63 -22.59
CA ALA A 104 10.90 5.91 -23.97
C ALA A 104 9.91 5.34 -25.00
N ARG A 105 9.39 4.13 -24.78
CA ARG A 105 8.31 3.55 -25.60
C ARG A 105 7.02 4.36 -25.49
N LEU A 106 6.66 4.77 -24.28
CA LEU A 106 5.47 5.56 -24.01
C LEU A 106 5.55 6.96 -24.64
N LEU A 107 6.75 7.56 -24.70
CA LEU A 107 7.00 8.84 -25.35
C LEU A 107 6.60 8.84 -26.83
N LYS A 108 6.85 7.73 -27.54
CA LYS A 108 6.44 7.56 -28.95
C LYS A 108 4.92 7.50 -29.07
N ARG A 109 4.26 6.87 -28.10
CA ARG A 109 2.80 6.74 -28.04
C ARG A 109 2.10 8.03 -27.65
N LEU A 110 2.71 8.86 -26.80
CA LEU A 110 2.17 10.18 -26.44
C LEU A 110 1.88 11.06 -27.68
N LYS A 111 2.74 10.99 -28.71
CA LYS A 111 2.52 11.73 -29.97
C LYS A 111 1.39 11.16 -30.81
N LYS A 112 1.22 9.83 -30.83
CA LYS A 112 0.26 9.14 -31.70
C LYS A 112 -1.14 9.05 -31.08
N ASP A 113 -1.18 8.71 -29.80
CA ASP A 113 -2.40 8.32 -29.06
C ASP A 113 -2.74 9.35 -27.97
N GLY A 114 -2.23 10.58 -28.08
CA GLY A 114 -2.33 11.61 -27.04
C GLY A 114 -3.76 11.92 -26.60
N GLY A 115 -4.71 11.94 -27.54
CA GLY A 115 -6.14 12.14 -27.22
C GLY A 115 -6.72 11.03 -26.34
N THR A 116 -6.47 9.78 -26.69
CA THR A 116 -6.89 8.61 -25.88
C THR A 116 -6.26 8.63 -24.50
N ILE A 117 -4.97 8.99 -24.41
CA ILE A 117 -4.25 9.07 -23.14
C ILE A 117 -4.86 10.17 -22.25
N LYS A 118 -5.20 11.33 -22.81
CA LYS A 118 -5.94 12.39 -22.08
C LYS A 118 -7.27 11.87 -21.52
N ALA A 119 -8.05 11.18 -22.35
CA ALA A 119 -9.34 10.63 -21.93
C ALA A 119 -9.20 9.60 -20.79
N VAL A 120 -8.21 8.70 -20.88
CA VAL A 120 -7.92 7.73 -19.83
C VAL A 120 -7.51 8.42 -18.52
N LEU A 121 -6.63 9.42 -18.59
CA LEU A 121 -6.23 10.18 -17.39
C LEU A 121 -7.41 10.91 -16.74
N ALA A 122 -8.34 11.46 -17.55
CA ALA A 122 -9.56 12.08 -17.05
C ALA A 122 -10.46 11.06 -16.31
N VAL A 123 -10.68 9.88 -16.87
CA VAL A 123 -11.46 8.81 -16.21
C VAL A 123 -10.80 8.38 -14.91
N LEU A 124 -9.47 8.18 -14.92
CA LEU A 124 -8.72 7.81 -13.71
C LEU A 124 -8.81 8.89 -12.63
N ARG A 125 -8.85 10.17 -13.02
CA ARG A 125 -9.05 11.29 -12.08
C ARG A 125 -10.41 11.20 -11.40
N THR A 126 -11.48 11.03 -12.17
CA THR A 126 -12.84 10.88 -11.63
C THR A 126 -12.93 9.69 -10.68
N LEU A 127 -12.40 8.53 -11.05
CA LEU A 127 -12.39 7.34 -10.20
C LEU A 127 -11.59 7.56 -8.90
N ALA A 128 -10.48 8.32 -8.97
CA ALA A 128 -9.69 8.66 -7.79
C ALA A 128 -10.43 9.62 -6.86
N GLU A 129 -11.14 10.61 -7.40
CA GLU A 129 -11.97 11.55 -6.65
C GLU A 129 -13.16 10.85 -5.96
N GLU A 130 -13.86 9.95 -6.66
CA GLU A 130 -14.94 9.14 -6.12
C GLU A 130 -14.45 8.21 -4.99
N GLY A 131 -13.30 7.57 -5.17
CA GLY A 131 -12.67 6.74 -4.13
C GLY A 131 -12.19 7.55 -2.92
N ALA A 132 -11.72 8.78 -3.12
CA ALA A 132 -11.33 9.70 -2.06
C ALA A 132 -12.55 10.22 -1.27
N SER A 133 -13.66 10.52 -1.95
CA SER A 133 -14.92 10.89 -1.31
C SER A 133 -15.48 9.76 -0.43
N ALA A 134 -15.44 8.51 -0.92
CA ALA A 134 -15.88 7.34 -0.15
C ALA A 134 -15.02 7.05 1.10
N THR A 135 -13.76 7.49 1.12
CA THR A 135 -12.86 7.33 2.27
C THR A 135 -12.94 8.49 3.28
N ASN A 136 -13.57 9.62 2.93
CA ASN A 136 -13.68 10.81 3.78
C ASN A 136 -15.06 10.93 4.49
N CYS A 137 -15.94 9.94 4.31
CA CYS A 137 -17.28 9.90 4.92
C CYS A 137 -17.41 8.93 6.11
N TYR A 138 -16.29 8.48 6.69
CA TYR A 138 -16.26 7.58 7.86
C TYR A 138 -15.32 8.06 8.95
#